data_AF-A0A950RH76-F1
#
_entry.id   AF-A0A950RH76-F1
#
_cell.length_a   1.000
_cell.length_b   1.000
_cell.length_c   1.000
_cell.angle_alpha   90.00
_cell.angle_beta   90.00
_cell.angle_gamma   90.00
#
_symmetry.space_group_name_H-M   'P 1'
#
loop_
_entity.id
_entity.type
_entity.pdbx_description
1 polymer ?
#
loop_
_entity_poly.entity_id
_entity_poly.type
_entity_poly.pdbx_seq_one_letter_code
_entity_poly.pdbx_strand_id
1 'polypeptide(L)'
;DKPAPEKASPATHPALERLKKLAGTWVEADKDGKPTNKVVSVIQVTAGGSAVLETIFPGQPQEMLSVYHQDGDDLVMTHYCVLGNQPRMKADPMTPKNQLHFQFAGGTNLDPAKDMHMHEGTLTFIDDDHIEFSGVAWVNGKPMEDHCGTMKLVRQK
;
A
#
# COMPACT_ATOMS: atom_id res chain seq x y z
N ASP A 1 -7.02 -15.39 35.80
CA ASP A 1 -6.50 -15.59 34.44
C ASP A 1 -4.99 -15.72 34.43
N LYS A 2 -4.46 -16.77 33.81
CA LYS A 2 -3.02 -16.94 33.59
C LYS A 2 -2.68 -16.21 32.28
N PRO A 3 -1.70 -15.28 32.25
CA PRO A 3 -1.31 -14.65 30.99
C PRO A 3 -0.90 -15.74 30.01
N ALA A 4 -1.41 -15.65 28.78
CA ALA A 4 -1.03 -16.52 27.69
C ALA A 4 0.50 -16.44 27.51
N PRO A 5 1.18 -17.55 27.18
CA PRO A 5 2.61 -17.52 26.93
C PRO A 5 2.86 -16.57 25.76
N GLU A 6 3.69 -15.55 26.01
CA GLU A 6 4.17 -14.61 25.02
C GLU A 6 4.98 -15.43 24.00
N LYS A 7 4.33 -15.82 22.89
CA LYS A 7 5.05 -16.37 21.75
C LYS A 7 6.06 -15.30 21.38
N ALA A 8 7.35 -15.65 21.35
CA ALA A 8 8.37 -14.77 20.80
C ALA A 8 7.87 -14.31 19.42
N SER A 9 7.53 -13.03 19.31
CA SER A 9 7.11 -12.46 18.04
C SER A 9 8.22 -12.72 17.04
N PRO A 10 7.92 -13.25 15.84
CA PRO A 10 8.90 -13.28 14.78
C PRO A 10 9.51 -11.89 14.63
N ALA A 11 10.81 -11.80 14.35
CA ALA A 11 11.43 -10.51 14.08
C ALA A 11 10.62 -9.81 12.98
N THR A 12 10.21 -8.57 13.23
CA THR A 12 9.34 -7.86 12.30
C THR A 12 10.07 -7.59 10.98
N HIS A 13 9.38 -7.79 9.87
CA HIS A 13 9.90 -7.57 8.53
C HIS A 13 10.39 -6.12 8.38
N PRO A 14 11.65 -5.87 7.97
CA PRO A 14 12.21 -4.51 7.92
C PRO A 14 11.39 -3.51 7.09
N ALA A 15 10.78 -3.97 6.00
CA ALA A 15 9.91 -3.13 5.19
C ALA A 15 8.58 -2.79 5.89
N LEU A 16 8.05 -3.67 6.75
CA LEU A 16 6.87 -3.33 7.55
C LEU A 16 7.21 -2.24 8.57
N GLU A 17 8.37 -2.33 9.22
CA GLU A 17 8.87 -1.26 10.10
C GLU A 17 9.03 0.06 9.37
N ARG A 18 9.43 0.02 8.10
CA ARG A 18 9.50 1.21 7.25
C ARG A 18 8.12 1.79 6.95
N LEU A 19 7.13 0.95 6.61
CA LEU A 19 5.75 1.38 6.37
C LEU A 19 5.13 2.03 7.62
N LYS A 20 5.42 1.51 8.82
CA LYS A 20 4.94 2.10 10.08
C LYS A 20 5.36 3.56 10.26
N LYS A 21 6.55 3.94 9.79
CA LYS A 21 7.05 5.33 9.84
C LYS A 21 6.25 6.29 8.95
N LEU A 22 5.45 5.77 8.02
CA LEU A 22 4.57 6.59 7.20
C LEU A 22 3.26 6.95 7.87
N ALA A 23 2.99 6.47 9.09
CA ALA A 23 1.79 6.83 9.83
C ALA A 23 1.57 8.36 9.85
N GLY A 24 0.36 8.80 9.51
CA GLY A 24 0.02 10.19 9.32
C GLY A 24 -0.85 10.42 8.09
N THR A 25 -1.14 11.69 7.82
CA THR A 25 -1.93 12.13 6.66
C THR A 25 -1.01 12.61 5.54
N TRP A 26 -1.33 12.18 4.33
CA TRP A 26 -0.58 12.47 3.11
C TRP A 26 -1.48 13.17 2.10
N VAL A 27 -1.00 14.30 1.60
CA VAL A 27 -1.70 15.14 0.62
C VAL A 27 -1.00 15.10 -0.71
N GLU A 28 -1.71 15.42 -1.79
CA GLU A 28 -1.12 15.60 -3.12
C GLU A 28 -0.03 16.68 -3.07
N ALA A 29 1.12 16.38 -3.69
CA ALA A 29 2.18 17.33 -3.95
C ALA A 29 1.84 18.20 -5.17
N ASP A 30 2.02 19.51 -5.07
CA ASP A 30 1.98 20.37 -6.25
C ASP A 30 3.24 20.20 -7.13
N LYS A 31 3.29 20.95 -8.24
CA LYS A 31 4.41 20.91 -9.19
C LYS A 31 5.78 21.26 -8.58
N ASP A 32 5.80 21.96 -7.44
CA ASP A 32 7.00 22.38 -6.73
C ASP A 32 7.28 21.48 -5.51
N GLY A 33 6.52 20.38 -5.36
CA GLY A 33 6.66 19.43 -4.25
C GLY A 33 6.03 19.89 -2.94
N LYS A 34 5.16 20.90 -2.94
CA LYS A 34 4.55 21.45 -1.72
C LYS A 34 3.21 20.77 -1.42
N PRO A 35 2.82 20.67 -0.13
CA PRO A 35 1.54 20.07 0.25
C PRO A 35 0.36 20.90 -0.25
N THR A 36 -0.62 20.24 -0.86
CA THR A 36 -1.94 20.83 -1.18
C THR A 36 -2.96 20.54 -0.07
N ASN A 37 -4.21 20.98 -0.27
CA ASN A 37 -5.33 20.64 0.63
C ASN A 37 -6.00 19.30 0.29
N LYS A 38 -5.55 18.61 -0.77
CA LYS A 38 -6.16 17.36 -1.23
C LYS A 38 -5.55 16.18 -0.50
N VAL A 39 -6.26 15.66 0.49
CA VAL A 39 -5.88 14.41 1.16
C VAL A 39 -6.00 13.25 0.18
N VAL A 40 -4.90 12.52 0.00
CA VAL A 40 -4.84 11.36 -0.89
C VAL A 40 -4.72 10.07 -0.08
N SER A 41 -4.01 10.08 1.04
CA SER A 41 -3.79 8.87 1.83
C SER A 41 -3.75 9.19 3.32
N VAL A 42 -4.35 8.32 4.14
CA VAL A 42 -4.24 8.33 5.60
C VAL A 42 -3.70 6.98 6.03
N ILE A 43 -2.52 6.99 6.65
CA ILE A 43 -1.79 5.77 7.03
C ILE A 43 -1.80 5.63 8.55
N GLN A 44 -2.16 4.44 9.03
CA GLN A 44 -2.27 4.12 10.45
C GLN A 44 -1.61 2.79 10.76
N VAL A 45 -0.85 2.73 11.86
CA VAL A 45 -0.43 1.46 12.45
C VAL A 45 -1.60 0.88 13.25
N THR A 46 -1.96 -0.37 12.99
CA THR A 46 -3.12 -1.03 13.61
C THR A 46 -2.75 -2.44 14.09
N ALA A 47 -3.73 -3.18 14.60
CA ALA A 47 -3.59 -4.57 15.05
C ALA A 47 -2.41 -4.77 16.03
N GLY A 48 -2.25 -3.86 17.00
CA GLY A 48 -1.15 -3.93 17.97
C GLY A 48 0.24 -3.78 17.35
N GLY A 49 0.35 -3.21 16.15
CA GLY A 49 1.62 -3.05 15.44
C GLY A 49 1.95 -4.16 14.44
N SER A 50 1.07 -5.14 14.23
CA SER A 50 1.31 -6.19 13.24
C SER A 50 0.90 -5.81 11.81
N ALA A 51 0.18 -4.70 11.64
CA ALA A 51 -0.31 -4.25 10.33
C ALA A 51 -0.29 -2.73 10.19
N VAL A 52 -0.23 -2.28 8.94
CA VAL A 52 -0.44 -0.88 8.53
C VAL A 52 -1.69 -0.83 7.65
N LEU A 53 -2.63 0.04 8.01
CA LEU A 53 -3.81 0.36 7.21
C LEU A 53 -3.56 1.68 6.48
N GLU A 54 -3.79 1.69 5.19
CA GLU A 54 -3.81 2.88 4.37
C GLU A 54 -5.22 3.08 3.79
N THR A 55 -5.84 4.21 4.10
CA THR A 55 -7.08 4.67 3.45
C THR A 55 -6.72 5.64 2.34
N ILE A 56 -7.04 5.27 1.11
CA ILE A 56 -6.76 6.05 -0.10
C ILE A 56 -8.02 6.82 -0.48
N PHE A 57 -7.91 8.12 -0.74
CA PHE A 57 -9.00 9.07 -1.00
C PHE A 57 -10.11 9.04 0.07
N PRO A 58 -9.78 9.27 1.35
CA PRO A 58 -10.74 9.17 2.45
C PRO A 58 -11.96 10.09 2.24
N GLY A 59 -13.15 9.55 2.47
CA GLY A 59 -14.44 10.23 2.35
C GLY A 59 -14.93 10.47 0.92
N GLN A 60 -14.20 9.99 -0.09
CA GLN A 60 -14.58 10.16 -1.50
C GLN A 60 -15.27 8.91 -2.06
N PRO A 61 -16.09 9.01 -3.12
CA PRO A 61 -16.76 7.86 -3.72
C PRO A 61 -15.81 6.73 -4.18
N GLN A 62 -14.55 7.07 -4.49
CA GLN A 62 -13.50 6.15 -4.87
C GLN A 62 -12.54 5.78 -3.72
N GLU A 63 -12.99 5.89 -2.47
CA GLU A 63 -12.21 5.44 -1.31
C GLU A 63 -11.82 3.96 -1.46
N MET A 64 -10.55 3.66 -1.19
CA MET A 64 -9.98 2.32 -1.23
C MET A 64 -9.17 2.08 0.03
N LEU A 65 -8.94 0.80 0.37
CA LEU A 65 -8.11 0.44 1.52
C LEU A 65 -6.95 -0.46 1.07
N SER A 66 -5.76 -0.24 1.62
CA SER A 66 -4.65 -1.18 1.53
C SER A 66 -4.21 -1.59 2.93
N VAL A 67 -4.10 -2.89 3.16
CA VAL A 67 -3.59 -3.45 4.43
C VAL A 67 -2.28 -4.14 4.17
N TYR A 68 -1.23 -3.69 4.85
CA TYR A 68 0.11 -4.25 4.79
C TYR A 68 0.41 -5.07 6.04
N HIS A 69 0.91 -6.28 5.88
CA HIS A 69 1.34 -7.12 7.00
C HIS A 69 2.44 -8.08 6.59
N GLN A 70 3.12 -8.65 7.58
CA GLN A 70 4.08 -9.72 7.38
C GLN A 70 3.35 -11.07 7.31
N ASP A 71 3.68 -11.88 6.31
CA ASP A 71 3.21 -13.26 6.12
C ASP A 71 4.44 -14.18 5.99
N GLY A 72 4.83 -14.81 7.10
CA GLY A 72 6.11 -15.53 7.16
C GLY A 72 7.30 -14.58 6.94
N ASP A 73 8.07 -14.85 5.89
CA ASP A 73 9.20 -14.01 5.46
C ASP A 73 8.79 -12.92 4.47
N ASP A 74 7.55 -12.94 3.98
CA ASP A 74 7.06 -12.01 2.97
C ASP A 74 6.41 -10.76 3.60
N LEU A 75 6.46 -9.64 2.87
CA LEU A 75 5.56 -8.51 3.10
C LEU A 75 4.42 -8.57 2.09
N VAL A 76 3.19 -8.59 2.60
CA VAL A 76 1.97 -8.71 1.79
C VAL A 76 1.14 -7.43 1.88
N MET A 77 0.64 -6.97 0.73
CA MET A 77 -0.39 -5.95 0.61
C MET A 77 -1.70 -6.62 0.18
N THR A 78 -2.78 -6.38 0.89
CA THR A 78 -4.15 -6.69 0.44
C THR A 78 -4.87 -5.39 0.16
N HIS A 79 -5.23 -5.16 -1.09
CA HIS A 79 -5.90 -3.94 -1.54
C HIS A 79 -7.40 -4.23 -1.75
N TYR A 80 -8.24 -3.37 -1.21
CA TYR A 80 -9.69 -3.38 -1.37
C TYR A 80 -10.05 -2.25 -2.33
N CYS A 81 -10.34 -2.64 -3.56
CA CYS A 81 -10.57 -1.70 -4.65
C CYS A 81 -12.03 -1.23 -4.70
N VAL A 82 -12.26 -0.04 -5.26
CA VAL A 82 -13.61 0.47 -5.58
C VAL A 82 -14.35 -0.43 -6.58
N LEU A 83 -13.62 -1.28 -7.32
CA LEU A 83 -14.18 -2.27 -8.24
C LEU A 83 -14.83 -3.47 -7.54
N GLY A 84 -14.78 -3.51 -6.20
CA GLY A 84 -15.36 -4.59 -5.40
C GLY A 84 -14.50 -5.86 -5.34
N ASN A 85 -13.28 -5.82 -5.87
CA ASN A 85 -12.32 -6.91 -5.79
C ASN A 85 -11.23 -6.68 -4.74
N GLN A 86 -10.51 -7.75 -4.43
CA GLN A 86 -9.46 -7.76 -3.41
C GLN A 86 -8.16 -8.39 -3.94
N PRO A 87 -7.38 -7.68 -4.78
CA PRO A 87 -6.05 -8.15 -5.15
C PRO A 87 -5.11 -8.18 -3.95
N ARG A 88 -4.34 -9.27 -3.87
CA ARG A 88 -3.24 -9.47 -2.94
C ARG A 88 -1.94 -9.42 -3.70
N MET A 89 -0.96 -8.73 -3.16
CA MET A 89 0.37 -8.60 -3.73
C MET A 89 1.45 -8.91 -2.70
N LYS A 90 2.62 -9.35 -3.17
CA LYS A 90 3.81 -9.59 -2.35
C LYS A 90 4.91 -8.61 -2.73
N ALA A 91 5.66 -8.12 -1.75
CA ALA A 91 6.80 -7.27 -2.00
C ALA A 91 7.94 -8.08 -2.65
N ASP A 92 8.55 -7.52 -3.69
CA ASP A 92 9.73 -8.06 -4.33
C ASP A 92 10.97 -7.76 -3.46
N PRO A 93 11.71 -8.79 -2.99
CA PRO A 93 12.92 -8.60 -2.21
C PRO A 93 14.08 -7.97 -3.01
N MET A 94 14.02 -7.97 -4.34
CA MET A 94 15.07 -7.48 -5.23
C MET A 94 14.89 -6.03 -5.67
N THR A 95 13.99 -5.28 -5.03
CA THR A 95 13.71 -3.87 -5.33
C THR A 95 14.82 -2.92 -4.81
N PRO A 96 15.04 -1.74 -5.42
CA PRO A 96 15.94 -0.73 -4.90
C PRO A 96 15.67 -0.37 -3.44
N LYS A 97 16.71 -0.02 -2.67
CA LYS A 97 16.59 0.29 -1.24
C LYS A 97 15.60 1.41 -0.91
N ASN A 98 15.30 2.29 -1.85
CA ASN A 98 14.34 3.38 -1.68
C ASN A 98 12.93 3.02 -2.18
N GLN A 99 12.66 1.76 -2.49
CA GLN A 99 11.38 1.32 -3.03
C GLN A 99 10.82 0.11 -2.28
N LEU A 100 9.51 -0.06 -2.36
CA LEU A 100 8.79 -1.31 -2.12
C LEU A 100 7.92 -1.56 -3.34
N HIS A 101 8.29 -2.56 -4.12
CA HIS A 101 7.54 -2.98 -5.30
C HIS A 101 6.70 -4.21 -4.96
N PHE A 102 5.40 -4.12 -5.13
CA PHE A 102 4.41 -5.15 -4.84
C PHE A 102 3.91 -5.77 -6.14
N GLN A 103 4.02 -7.09 -6.26
CA GLN A 103 3.61 -7.86 -7.44
C GLN A 103 2.40 -8.73 -7.12
N PHE A 104 1.48 -8.86 -8.08
CA PHE A 104 0.26 -9.64 -7.94
C PHE A 104 0.54 -11.08 -7.49
N ALA A 105 -0.19 -11.52 -6.47
CA ALA A 105 -0.04 -12.85 -5.86
C ALA A 105 -1.40 -13.56 -5.70
N GLY A 106 -2.44 -13.11 -6.43
CA GLY A 106 -3.80 -13.64 -6.34
C GLY A 106 -4.75 -12.66 -5.63
N GLY A 107 -5.92 -13.14 -5.23
CA GLY A 107 -6.94 -12.32 -4.60
C GLY A 107 -8.29 -13.01 -4.61
N THR A 108 -9.30 -12.36 -4.03
CA THR A 108 -10.69 -12.83 -4.07
C THR A 108 -11.57 -11.90 -4.87
N ASN A 109 -12.68 -12.44 -5.39
CA ASN A 109 -13.67 -11.72 -6.19
C ASN A 109 -13.08 -11.07 -7.46
N LEU A 110 -12.15 -11.76 -8.14
CA LEU A 110 -11.64 -11.38 -9.45
C LEU A 110 -11.14 -12.61 -10.23
N ASP A 111 -11.31 -12.60 -11.55
CA ASP A 111 -10.64 -13.45 -12.52
C ASP A 111 -9.50 -12.63 -13.16
N PRO A 112 -8.21 -12.92 -12.86
CA PRO A 112 -7.10 -12.10 -13.33
C PRO A 112 -6.93 -12.09 -14.86
N ALA A 113 -7.55 -13.05 -15.57
CA ALA A 113 -7.54 -13.10 -17.02
C ALA A 113 -8.62 -12.21 -17.65
N LYS A 114 -9.53 -11.61 -16.87
CA LYS A 114 -10.68 -10.85 -17.37
C LYS A 114 -10.86 -9.53 -16.64
N ASP A 115 -10.95 -9.58 -15.31
CA ASP A 115 -11.41 -8.48 -14.49
C ASP A 115 -10.32 -7.41 -14.32
N MET A 116 -10.75 -6.15 -14.29
CA MET A 116 -9.86 -5.04 -14.00
C MET A 116 -9.45 -5.07 -12.53
N HIS A 117 -8.16 -5.02 -12.23
CA HIS A 117 -7.65 -5.00 -10.86
C HIS A 117 -6.29 -4.32 -10.81
N MET A 118 -5.92 -3.82 -9.63
CA MET A 118 -4.55 -3.42 -9.35
C MET A 118 -3.67 -4.68 -9.34
N HIS A 119 -2.67 -4.70 -10.22
CA HIS A 119 -1.77 -5.83 -10.40
C HIS A 119 -0.43 -5.58 -9.72
N GLU A 120 0.07 -4.35 -9.81
CA GLU A 120 1.33 -3.97 -9.18
C GLU A 120 1.20 -2.62 -8.47
N GLY A 121 2.04 -2.40 -7.47
CA GLY A 121 2.17 -1.13 -6.76
C GLY A 121 3.61 -0.87 -6.36
N THR A 122 4.13 0.32 -6.61
CA THR A 122 5.47 0.73 -6.20
C THR A 122 5.39 1.93 -5.30
N LEU A 123 5.82 1.77 -4.06
CA LEU A 123 6.02 2.86 -3.12
C LEU A 123 7.50 3.26 -3.14
N THR A 124 7.78 4.48 -3.60
CA THR A 124 9.11 5.09 -3.59
C THR A 124 9.20 6.09 -2.45
N PHE A 125 10.24 5.95 -1.64
CA PHE A 125 10.57 6.87 -0.55
C PHE A 125 11.55 7.91 -1.09
N ILE A 126 11.15 9.17 -1.08
CA ILE A 126 12.00 10.29 -1.51
C ILE A 126 12.74 10.82 -0.27
N ASP A 127 11.99 11.15 0.78
CA ASP A 127 12.48 11.48 2.13
C ASP A 127 11.39 11.15 3.17
N ASP A 128 11.54 11.64 4.41
CA ASP A 128 10.60 11.36 5.52
C ASP A 128 9.21 12.01 5.34
N ASP A 129 9.15 13.06 4.52
CA ASP A 129 7.98 13.89 4.25
C ASP A 129 7.48 13.79 2.80
N HIS A 130 8.18 13.07 1.91
CA HIS A 130 7.82 12.91 0.51
C HIS A 130 7.88 11.44 0.07
N ILE A 131 6.78 10.96 -0.51
CA ILE A 131 6.69 9.63 -1.10
C ILE A 131 6.03 9.71 -2.48
N GLU A 132 6.29 8.70 -3.29
CA GLU A 132 5.62 8.50 -4.56
C GLU A 132 5.02 7.11 -4.59
N PHE A 133 3.77 7.00 -5.02
CA PHE A 133 3.12 5.71 -5.27
C PHE A 133 2.76 5.62 -6.74
N SER A 134 3.12 4.54 -7.40
CA SER A 134 2.64 4.19 -8.74
C SER A 134 1.95 2.83 -8.70
N GLY A 135 0.85 2.68 -9.44
CA GLY A 135 0.21 1.39 -9.64
C GLY A 135 0.24 0.98 -11.11
N VAL A 136 0.06 -0.31 -11.34
CA VAL A 136 -0.21 -0.85 -12.68
C VAL A 136 -1.51 -1.65 -12.57
N ALA A 137 -2.53 -1.21 -13.31
CA ALA A 137 -3.75 -1.98 -13.45
C ALA A 137 -3.61 -2.99 -14.58
N TRP A 138 -4.28 -4.13 -14.44
CA TRP A 138 -4.46 -5.11 -15.51
C TRP A 138 -5.95 -5.28 -15.81
N VAL A 139 -6.27 -5.57 -17.07
CA VAL A 139 -7.59 -6.02 -17.53
C VAL A 139 -7.41 -6.99 -18.68
N ASN A 140 -8.28 -8.00 -18.81
CA ASN A 140 -8.15 -9.04 -19.84
C ASN A 140 -6.75 -9.69 -19.89
N GLY A 141 -6.12 -9.87 -18.72
CA GLY A 141 -4.80 -10.46 -18.59
C GLY A 141 -3.65 -9.62 -19.18
N LYS A 142 -3.83 -8.30 -19.34
CA LYS A 142 -2.80 -7.40 -19.89
C LYS A 142 -2.69 -6.10 -19.09
N PRO A 143 -1.49 -5.47 -19.04
CA PRO A 143 -1.30 -4.15 -18.45
C PRO A 143 -2.16 -3.09 -19.13
N MET A 144 -2.57 -2.10 -18.34
CA MET A 144 -3.35 -0.94 -18.75
C MET A 144 -2.64 0.32 -18.23
N GLU A 145 -1.91 1.00 -19.11
CA GLU A 145 -0.96 2.07 -18.75
C GLU A 145 -1.63 3.32 -18.15
N ASP A 146 -2.91 3.58 -18.46
CA ASP A 146 -3.64 4.78 -18.03
C ASP A 146 -4.45 4.61 -16.73
N HIS A 147 -4.33 3.48 -16.05
CA HIS A 147 -5.06 3.20 -14.81
C HIS A 147 -4.11 2.95 -13.63
N CYS A 148 -4.48 3.44 -12.44
CA CYS A 148 -3.66 3.44 -11.22
C CYS A 148 -2.34 4.23 -11.36
N GLY A 149 -2.38 5.42 -11.98
CA GLY A 149 -1.19 6.24 -12.24
C GLY A 149 -0.40 6.70 -11.02
N THR A 150 0.69 7.44 -11.28
CA THR A 150 1.61 7.91 -10.25
C THR A 150 1.04 9.06 -9.44
N MET A 151 1.14 8.95 -8.12
CA MET A 151 0.78 9.96 -7.13
C MET A 151 2.03 10.38 -6.36
N LYS A 152 2.31 11.69 -6.36
CA LYS A 152 3.34 12.27 -5.49
C LYS A 152 2.67 12.84 -4.26
N LEU A 153 3.14 12.41 -3.09
CA LEU A 153 2.51 12.73 -1.82
C LEU A 153 3.49 13.44 -0.90
N VAL A 154 2.98 14.44 -0.19
CA VAL A 154 3.70 15.16 0.86
C VAL A 154 2.98 14.94 2.17
N ARG A 155 3.74 14.74 3.25
CA ARG A 155 3.18 14.63 4.59
C ARG A 155 2.50 15.95 4.99
N GLN A 156 1.26 15.86 5.44
CA GLN A 156 0.57 16.99 6.04
C GLN A 156 1.17 17.25 7.43
N LYS A 157 1.67 18.47 7.64
CA LYS A 157 2.25 18.93 8.91
C LYS A 157 1.19 19.54 9.81
#